data_AF-A0A7X6PIH3-F1
#
_entry.id   AF-A0A7X6PIH3-F1
#
_cell.length_a   1.000
_cell.length_b   1.000
_cell.length_c   1.000
_cell.angle_alpha   90.00
_cell.angle_beta   90.00
_cell.angle_gamma   90.00
#
_symmetry.space_group_name_H-M   'P 1'
#
loop_
_entity.id
_entity.type
_entity.pdbx_description
1 polymer ?
#
loop_
_entity_poly.entity_id
_entity_poly.type
_entity_poly.pdbx_seq_one_letter_code
_entity_poly.pdbx_strand_id
1 'polypeptide(L)' 'WLISGSIKIALVMAAALILNMLLGATLGVLIPLIRARFNKDPALGSSVLLTFATDSLGFFIFLGLATLFLM' A
#
# COMPACT_ATOMS: atom_id res chain seq x y z
N TRP A 1 -7.68 18.02 -9.45
CA TRP A 1 -8.50 19.06 -10.11
C TRP A 1 -8.02 19.33 -11.54
N LEU A 2 -6.73 19.60 -11.77
CA LEU A 2 -6.15 19.89 -13.08
C LEU A 2 -6.39 18.86 -14.20
N ILE A 3 -6.56 17.56 -13.89
CA ILE A 3 -6.73 16.49 -14.89
C ILE A 3 -8.17 15.95 -14.93
N SER A 4 -8.77 15.68 -13.76
CA SER A 4 -10.08 15.00 -13.68
C SER A 4 -11.29 15.93 -13.55
N GLY A 5 -11.10 17.24 -13.29
CA GLY A 5 -12.18 18.20 -13.01
C GLY A 5 -12.99 17.96 -11.71
N SER A 6 -12.90 16.77 -11.12
CA SER A 6 -13.68 16.35 -9.95
C SER A 6 -12.85 16.36 -8.66
N ILE A 7 -13.32 17.09 -7.64
CA ILE A 7 -12.73 17.12 -6.30
C ILE A 7 -12.75 15.71 -5.66
N LYS A 8 -13.80 14.93 -5.90
CA LYS A 8 -14.01 13.60 -5.29
C LYS A 8 -12.87 12.63 -5.62
N ILE A 9 -12.52 12.51 -6.90
CA ILE A 9 -11.45 11.62 -7.37
C ILE A 9 -10.09 12.07 -6.83
N ALA A 10 -9.84 13.38 -6.79
CA ALA A 10 -8.60 13.93 -6.25
C ALA A 10 -8.42 13.61 -4.76
N LEU A 11 -9.51 13.69 -3.98
CA LEU A 11 -9.52 13.40 -2.55
C LEU A 11 -9.30 11.90 -2.30
N VAL A 12 -9.95 11.03 -3.09
CA VAL A 12 -9.75 9.58 -3.05
C VAL A 12 -8.31 9.19 -3.40
N MET A 13 -7.72 9.78 -4.44
CA MET A 13 -6.32 9.54 -4.80
C MET A 13 -5.36 9.97 -3.70
N ALA A 14 -5.55 11.16 -3.12
CA ALA A 14 -4.71 11.66 -2.05
C ALA A 14 -4.79 10.76 -0.80
N ALA A 15 -6.00 10.36 -0.40
CA ALA A 15 -6.21 9.43 0.70
C ALA A 15 -5.57 8.07 0.44
N ALA A 16 -5.74 7.52 -0.78
CA ALA A 16 -5.17 6.24 -1.17
C ALA A 16 -3.63 6.25 -1.13
N LEU A 17 -3.00 7.32 -1.62
CA LEU A 17 -1.54 7.49 -1.59
C LEU A 17 -1.00 7.55 -0.16
N ILE A 18 -1.65 8.31 0.73
CA ILE A 18 -1.24 8.42 2.14
C ILE A 18 -1.34 7.05 2.83
N LEU A 19 -2.45 6.35 2.64
CA LEU A 19 -2.62 5.00 3.20
C LEU A 19 -1.63 4.00 2.63
N ASN A 20 -1.32 4.07 1.33
CA ASN A 20 -0.37 3.16 0.70
C ASN A 20 1.05 3.39 1.24
N MET A 21 1.45 4.65 1.49
CA MET A 21 2.74 4.95 2.12
C MET A 21 2.81 4.47 3.58
N LEU A 22 1.73 4.63 4.35
CA LEU A 22 1.66 4.10 5.73
C LEU A 22 1.78 2.56 5.75
N LEU A 23 1.09 1.88 4.84
CA LEU A 23 1.20 0.42 4.71
C LEU A 23 2.59 -0.01 4.23
N GLY A 24 3.17 0.68 3.25
CA GLY A 24 4.53 0.43 2.80
C GLY A 24 5.56 0.56 3.92
N ALA A 25 5.45 1.61 4.76
CA ALA A 25 6.33 1.81 5.90
C ALA A 25 6.19 0.72 6.97
N THR A 26 4.96 0.32 7.28
CA THR A 26 4.71 -0.76 8.26
C THR A 26 5.21 -2.11 7.74
N LEU A 27 4.92 -2.47 6.49
CA LEU A 27 5.37 -3.71 5.86
C LEU A 27 6.89 -3.76 5.69
N GLY A 28 7.53 -2.62 5.42
CA GLY A 28 8.97 -2.50 5.31
C GLY A 28 9.71 -2.92 6.58
N VAL A 29 9.09 -2.77 7.75
CA VAL A 29 9.62 -3.23 9.03
C VAL A 29 9.05 -4.60 9.42
N LEU A 30 7.78 -4.84 9.16
CA LEU A 30 7.07 -6.06 9.59
C LEU A 30 7.56 -7.32 8.86
N ILE A 31 7.78 -7.24 7.54
CA ILE A 31 8.23 -8.37 6.72
C ILE A 31 9.57 -8.93 7.20
N PRO A 32 10.65 -8.13 7.36
CA PRO A 32 11.92 -8.66 7.86
C PRO A 32 11.81 -9.13 9.32
N LEU A 33 11.00 -8.48 10.16
CA LEU A 33 10.79 -8.89 11.56
C LEU A 33 10.12 -10.26 11.66
N ILE A 34 9.08 -10.51 10.86
CA ILE A 34 8.39 -11.81 10.79
C ILE A 34 9.35 -12.86 10.24
N ARG A 35 10.11 -12.56 9.17
CA ARG A 35 11.12 -13.46 8.60
C ARG A 35 12.16 -13.88 9.65
N ALA A 36 12.68 -12.91 10.41
CA ALA A 36 13.63 -13.14 11.49
C ALA A 36 13.03 -14.01 12.61
N ARG A 37 11.76 -13.81 12.97
CA ARG A 37 11.04 -14.65 13.96
C ARG A 37 10.89 -16.11 13.50
N PHE A 38 10.81 -16.35 12.19
CA PHE A 38 10.75 -17.70 11.61
C PHE A 38 12.13 -18.33 11.35
N ASN A 39 13.22 -17.76 11.90
CA ASN A 39 14.59 -18.27 11.74
C ASN A 39 15.06 -18.34 10.26
N LYS A 40 14.41 -17.57 9.39
CA LYS A 40 14.70 -17.49 7.96
C LYS A 40 15.37 -16.15 7.68
N ASP A 41 16.45 -16.14 6.89
CA ASP A 41 17.25 -14.94 6.60
C ASP A 41 16.39 -13.73 6.16
N PRO A 42 16.30 -12.66 6.95
CA PRO A 42 15.45 -11.51 6.64
C PRO A 42 15.87 -10.77 5.37
N ALA A 43 17.10 -10.97 4.88
CA ALA A 43 17.58 -10.38 3.64
C ALA A 43 17.11 -11.11 2.38
N LEU A 44 16.88 -12.43 2.45
CA LEU A 44 16.53 -13.23 1.27
C LEU A 44 15.05 -13.03 0.90
N GLY A 45 14.79 -12.36 -0.22
CA GLY A 45 13.45 -12.20 -0.78
C GLY A 45 12.53 -11.22 -0.03
N SER A 46 13.01 -10.50 0.98
CA SER A 46 12.21 -9.48 1.67
C SER A 46 11.84 -8.30 0.76
N SER A 47 12.70 -7.96 -0.21
CA SER A 47 12.37 -6.92 -1.20
C SER A 47 11.23 -7.36 -2.11
N VAL A 48 11.27 -8.57 -2.67
CA VAL A 48 10.21 -9.12 -3.54
C VAL A 48 8.90 -9.27 -2.79
N LEU A 49 8.93 -9.76 -1.55
CA LEU A 49 7.74 -9.87 -0.69
C LEU A 49 7.16 -8.49 -0.35
N LEU A 50 8.02 -7.50 -0.09
CA LEU A 50 7.60 -6.13 0.16
C LEU A 50 6.93 -5.52 -1.06
N THR A 51 7.55 -5.63 -2.24
CA THR A 51 6.99 -5.10 -3.48
C THR A 51 5.66 -5.78 -3.82
N PHE A 52 5.59 -7.11 -3.70
CA PHE A 52 4.35 -7.86 -3.91
C PHE A 52 3.24 -7.43 -2.94
N ALA A 53 3.56 -7.28 -1.66
CA ALA A 53 2.59 -6.88 -0.65
C ALA A 53 2.10 -5.44 -0.88
N THR A 54 3.01 -4.49 -1.16
CA THR A 54 2.64 -3.09 -1.37
C THR A 54 1.92 -2.87 -2.70
N ASP A 55 2.20 -3.64 -3.76
CA ASP A 55 1.46 -3.58 -5.02
C ASP A 55 0.03 -4.11 -4.85
N SER A 56 -0.12 -5.28 -4.21
CA SER A 56 -1.43 -5.91 -3.98
C SER A 56 -2.31 -5.09 -3.03
N LEU A 57 -1.74 -4.64 -1.90
CA LEU A 57 -2.46 -3.84 -0.92
C LEU A 57 -2.73 -2.42 -1.44
N GLY A 58 -1.78 -1.81 -2.14
CA GLY A 58 -1.97 -0.49 -2.75
C GLY A 58 -3.13 -0.47 -3.73
N PHE A 59 -3.25 -1.52 -4.56
CA PHE A 59 -4.39 -1.69 -5.45
C PHE A 59 -5.71 -1.85 -4.68
N PHE A 60 -5.70 -2.65 -3.61
CA PHE A 60 -6.88 -2.88 -2.76
C PHE A 60 -7.36 -1.61 -2.06
N ILE A 61 -6.45 -0.80 -1.52
CA ILE A 61 -6.75 0.47 -0.87
C ILE A 61 -7.38 1.44 -1.86
N PHE A 62 -6.78 1.54 -3.05
CA PHE A 62 -7.27 2.44 -4.09
C PHE A 62 -8.68 2.03 -4.53
N LEU A 63 -8.90 0.75 -4.84
CA LEU A 63 -10.19 0.24 -5.28
C LEU A 63 -11.25 0.32 -4.16
N GLY A 64 -10.86 0.02 -2.91
CA GLY A 64 -11.75 0.11 -1.75
C GLY A 64 -12.19 1.54 -1.46
N LEU A 65 -11.26 2.50 -1.46
CA LEU A 65 -11.58 3.92 -1.32
C LEU A 65 -12.40 4.44 -2.49
N ALA A 66 -12.07 4.04 -3.72
CA ALA A 66 -12.86 4.40 -4.90
C ALA A 66 -14.30 3.89 -4.76
N THR A 67 -14.50 2.64 -4.35
CA THR A 67 -15.84 2.07 -4.19
C THR A 67 -16.62 2.77 -3.07
N LEU A 68 -15.99 3.09 -1.93
CA LEU A 68 -16.67 3.76 -0.80
C LEU A 68 -17.02 5.23 -1.05
N PHE A 69 -16.25 5.95 -1.87
CA PHE A 69 -16.42 7.40 -2.06
C PHE A 69 -16.98 7.81 -3.44
N LEU A 70 -16.87 6.94 -4.46
CA LEU A 70 -17.37 7.22 -5.82
C LEU A 70 -18.67 6.47 -6.19
N MET A 71 -19.00 5.35 -5.55
CA MET A 71 -20.38 4.82 -5.61
C MET A 71 -21.29 5.62 -4.67
#